data_AF-A0AA35NI23-F1
#
_entry.id   AF-A0AA35NI23-F1
#
_cell.length_a   1.000
_cell.length_b   1.000
_cell.length_c   1.000
_cell.angle_alpha   90.00
_cell.angle_beta   90.00
_cell.angle_gamma   90.00
#
_symmetry.space_group_name_H-M   'P 1'
#
loop_
_entity.id
_entity.type
_entity.pdbx_description
1 polymer ?
#
loop_
_entity_poly.entity_id
_entity_poly.type
_entity_poly.pdbx_seq_one_letter_code
_entity_poly.pdbx_strand_id
1 'polypeptide(L)'
;MRLATIRSALLSSLFASQTLAKLIPVATDGDGGDTGSKFVKLSFDKLYGDSLDTAGRDKKPEVRLSKRADGYEEIIITNQQSFYSVDLEVGTPAQNITVLVDTGSSDLWIMGSSNPYCSSDDSSKYVLRKRDTSSSSGDLVNDINPFGWLTETGSVTGATATATGSGTATQSVPASEATMDCEEYGTFTSSDSSTFKSNNTAFEISYGDGTFAAGTFGTDVLNLSDLNVTGLSFAVANETNSTMGVLGIGLPSLEVTYSGSSASNGGKSYKYDNFPIVLKNSGAIKSNAYSLYLNDSDAKHGTILFGGVDHNKYSGTLYTVALVNTLSGFTSPIQFDITLNGLGIIDDNGDEKTLTTTKIPVLLDSGTTLTYLPVEMVELIAENVGAQYSSRIGYYVMECPSSDNSTEIVFDFGGFHINASLSSFILSTSGNTCLLGIIPTSDSTGSILGDSFLTNAYVVYDLENLEISMAQAKYNVTSEDIEVISTSVPNAVKAPGYTNTWSTTASIATGGNIFTVDSSSTASYSGNVTSSTASATSTTSSKKNGGDRIVPSLPFTLISLLFAFI
;
A
#
# COMPACT_ATOMS: atom_id res chain seq x y z
N MET A 1 -18.02 -5.35 65.92
CA MET A 1 -16.98 -4.81 65.02
C MET A 1 -17.62 -4.70 63.63
N ARG A 2 -17.98 -3.47 63.20
CA ARG A 2 -18.43 -3.02 61.85
C ARG A 2 -19.72 -3.69 61.29
N LEU A 3 -20.88 -3.01 61.16
CA LEU A 3 -21.29 -1.99 60.14
C LEU A 3 -20.74 -2.29 58.73
N ALA A 4 -21.42 -2.17 57.59
CA ALA A 4 -22.81 -1.99 57.17
C ALA A 4 -22.78 -2.03 55.61
N THR A 5 -23.88 -2.42 54.98
CA THR A 5 -24.42 -1.94 53.68
C THR A 5 -23.66 -2.07 52.33
N ILE A 6 -24.42 -2.57 51.35
CA ILE A 6 -24.45 -2.24 49.89
C ILE A 6 -23.31 -2.76 48.99
N ARG A 7 -23.65 -3.76 48.14
CA ARG A 7 -23.21 -3.87 46.74
C ARG A 7 -24.41 -4.39 45.92
N SER A 8 -25.13 -3.49 45.23
CA SER A 8 -25.03 -3.23 43.78
C SER A 8 -25.61 -4.40 42.97
N ALA A 9 -26.80 -4.38 42.36
CA ALA A 9 -27.52 -3.32 41.64
C ALA A 9 -26.65 -2.63 40.56
N LEU A 10 -26.14 -3.43 39.61
CA LEU A 10 -25.71 -3.02 38.27
C LEU A 10 -25.32 -4.28 37.48
N LEU A 11 -26.32 -5.06 37.05
CA LEU A 11 -26.19 -6.08 36.01
C LEU A 11 -27.27 -5.83 34.95
N SER A 12 -27.31 -4.60 34.45
CA SER A 12 -28.26 -4.17 33.42
C SER A 12 -27.71 -2.96 32.67
N SER A 13 -26.54 -3.09 32.04
CA SER A 13 -26.06 -2.15 31.01
C SER A 13 -24.66 -2.56 30.50
N LEU A 14 -24.55 -3.64 29.73
CA LEU A 14 -23.38 -3.89 28.86
C LEU A 14 -23.72 -4.96 27.82
N PHE A 15 -24.87 -4.79 27.17
CA PHE A 15 -25.01 -5.15 25.77
C PHE A 15 -25.32 -3.83 25.08
N ALA A 16 -24.28 -3.16 24.60
CA ALA A 16 -24.46 -2.20 23.53
C ALA A 16 -24.99 -3.04 22.36
N SER A 17 -26.31 -3.03 22.21
CA SER A 17 -27.01 -3.55 21.06
C SER A 17 -26.43 -2.84 19.83
N GLN A 18 -25.43 -3.44 19.20
CA GLN A 18 -25.17 -3.22 17.79
C GLN A 18 -26.41 -3.75 17.07
N THR A 19 -27.44 -2.91 16.97
CA THR A 19 -28.39 -3.05 15.88
C THR A 19 -27.57 -2.87 14.61
N LEU A 20 -27.13 -3.98 14.02
CA LEU A 20 -26.76 -4.03 12.61
C LEU A 20 -27.91 -3.36 11.87
N ALA A 21 -27.71 -2.13 11.40
CA ALA A 21 -28.53 -1.62 10.32
C ALA A 21 -28.35 -2.67 9.21
N LYS A 22 -29.44 -3.31 8.82
CA LYS A 22 -29.41 -4.30 7.77
C LYS A 22 -28.99 -3.55 6.50
N LEU A 23 -27.71 -3.66 6.09
CA LEU A 23 -27.27 -3.14 4.80
C LEU A 23 -28.24 -3.68 3.75
N ILE A 24 -28.86 -2.80 2.98
CA ILE A 24 -29.78 -3.20 1.92
C ILE A 24 -28.91 -3.51 0.70
N PRO A 25 -28.87 -4.76 0.21
CA PRO A 25 -28.24 -5.02 -1.08
C PRO A 25 -29.08 -4.33 -2.16
N VAL A 26 -28.51 -3.31 -2.82
CA VAL A 26 -29.13 -2.71 -4.00
C VAL A 26 -28.80 -3.59 -5.20
N ALA A 27 -29.86 -4.07 -5.85
CA ALA A 27 -29.80 -4.83 -7.09
C ALA A 27 -29.26 -3.96 -8.22
N THR A 28 -28.41 -4.55 -9.05
CA THR A 28 -27.87 -3.94 -10.26
C THR A 28 -28.97 -3.56 -11.24
N ASP A 29 -28.88 -2.37 -11.83
CA ASP A 29 -29.76 -1.93 -12.90
C ASP A 29 -29.56 -2.79 -14.17
N GLY A 30 -30.67 -3.40 -14.62
CA GLY A 30 -31.08 -3.40 -16.03
C GLY A 30 -30.38 -4.30 -17.06
N ASP A 31 -30.53 -5.62 -16.98
CA ASP A 31 -31.13 -6.46 -18.05
C ASP A 31 -31.46 -7.84 -17.45
N GLY A 32 -32.57 -8.44 -17.87
CA GLY A 32 -33.17 -9.59 -17.19
C GLY A 32 -32.33 -10.86 -17.22
N GLY A 33 -31.82 -11.30 -16.05
CA GLY A 33 -31.38 -12.68 -15.84
C GLY A 33 -30.33 -12.91 -14.74
N ASP A 34 -30.75 -12.93 -13.48
CA ASP A 34 -30.33 -13.86 -12.39
C ASP A 34 -30.44 -13.17 -11.02
N THR A 35 -31.35 -13.65 -10.17
CA THR A 35 -31.65 -13.09 -8.84
C THR A 35 -30.84 -13.77 -7.71
N GLY A 36 -29.58 -14.14 -7.97
CA GLY A 36 -28.80 -15.03 -7.09
C GLY A 36 -27.33 -14.70 -6.83
N SER A 37 -26.74 -13.74 -7.55
CA SER A 37 -25.32 -13.39 -7.45
C SER A 37 -25.09 -12.25 -6.44
N LYS A 38 -24.19 -12.49 -5.47
CA LYS A 38 -23.85 -11.56 -4.38
C LYS A 38 -22.38 -11.15 -4.53
N PHE A 39 -22.15 -10.13 -5.35
CA PHE A 39 -20.89 -9.42 -5.49
C PHE A 39 -21.18 -7.91 -5.49
N VAL A 40 -20.17 -7.10 -5.14
CA VAL A 40 -20.24 -5.63 -5.22
C VAL A 40 -19.18 -5.17 -6.20
N LYS A 41 -19.59 -4.42 -7.21
CA LYS A 41 -18.68 -3.81 -8.19
C LYS A 41 -18.50 -2.34 -7.86
N LEU A 42 -17.25 -1.92 -7.73
CA LEU A 42 -16.87 -0.53 -7.60
C LEU A 42 -15.96 -0.14 -8.76
N SER A 43 -16.34 0.90 -9.48
CA SER A 43 -15.43 1.61 -10.37
C SER A 43 -14.67 2.64 -9.53
N PHE A 44 -13.42 2.89 -9.88
CA PHE A 44 -12.63 3.96 -9.29
C PHE A 44 -12.03 4.83 -10.38
N ASP A 45 -11.77 6.09 -10.04
CA ASP A 45 -11.03 7.00 -10.91
C ASP A 45 -9.53 6.79 -10.73
N LYS A 46 -8.79 6.84 -11.84
CA LYS A 46 -7.33 6.91 -11.83
C LYS A 46 -6.91 8.38 -11.86
N LEU A 47 -6.23 8.82 -10.80
CA LEU A 47 -5.72 10.18 -10.67
C LEU A 47 -4.19 10.17 -10.76
N TYR A 48 -3.61 11.23 -11.33
CA TYR A 48 -2.16 11.43 -11.41
C TYR A 48 -1.75 12.75 -10.74
N GLY A 49 -0.73 12.76 -9.89
CA GLY A 49 -0.28 13.94 -9.13
C GLY A 49 1.20 13.89 -8.68
N ASP A 50 1.78 15.05 -8.36
CA ASP A 50 3.11 15.15 -7.70
C ASP A 50 3.00 14.72 -6.24
N SER A 51 1.84 15.01 -5.68
CA SER A 51 1.34 14.75 -4.35
C SER A 51 -0.17 14.52 -4.44
N LEU A 52 -0.78 14.06 -3.35
CA LEU A 52 -2.24 13.94 -3.25
C LEU A 52 -2.95 15.27 -3.57
N ASP A 53 -2.45 16.38 -3.02
CA ASP A 53 -3.00 17.73 -3.16
C ASP A 53 -2.95 18.27 -4.59
N THR A 54 -2.21 17.59 -5.46
CA THR A 54 -2.07 17.96 -6.86
C THR A 54 -2.56 16.86 -7.78
N ALA A 55 -3.19 15.80 -7.27
CA ALA A 55 -3.72 14.74 -8.13
C ALA A 55 -4.90 15.25 -8.97
N GLY A 56 -5.08 14.73 -10.18
CA GLY A 56 -6.24 15.05 -11.00
C GLY A 56 -6.46 14.11 -12.17
N ARG A 57 -7.71 14.06 -12.66
CA ARG A 57 -8.16 13.12 -13.72
C ARG A 57 -7.55 13.35 -15.11
N ASP A 58 -7.13 14.59 -15.39
CA ASP A 58 -6.54 14.96 -16.69
C ASP A 58 -5.03 15.20 -16.60
N LYS A 59 -4.45 15.00 -15.43
CA LYS A 59 -3.00 15.09 -15.24
C LYS A 59 -2.37 13.82 -15.79
N LYS A 60 -1.17 13.98 -16.34
CA LYS A 60 -0.35 12.87 -16.82
C LYS A 60 1.07 13.02 -16.26
N PRO A 61 1.73 11.89 -15.96
CA PRO A 61 3.18 11.77 -15.80
C PRO A 61 3.97 12.78 -16.63
N GLU A 62 4.65 13.73 -15.99
CA GLU A 62 5.61 14.62 -16.64
C GLU A 62 6.87 14.73 -15.79
N VAL A 63 8.03 14.35 -16.33
CA VAL A 63 9.31 14.58 -15.65
C VAL A 63 10.03 15.76 -16.31
N ARG A 64 10.40 16.79 -15.54
CA ARG A 64 11.15 17.95 -16.04
C ARG A 64 12.55 17.97 -15.47
N LEU A 65 13.52 18.24 -16.34
CA LEU A 65 14.90 18.51 -15.92
C LEU A 65 15.08 20.01 -15.71
N SER A 66 15.37 20.43 -14.47
CA SER A 66 15.64 21.82 -14.12
C SER A 66 17.12 22.01 -13.77
N LYS A 67 17.78 23.00 -14.36
CA LYS A 67 19.19 23.31 -14.04
C LYS A 67 19.28 24.32 -12.89
N ARG A 68 19.90 23.92 -11.78
CA ARG A 68 20.17 24.79 -10.62
C ARG A 68 21.37 25.71 -10.84
N ALA A 69 21.39 26.81 -10.10
CA ALA A 69 22.43 27.85 -10.17
C ALA A 69 23.82 27.38 -9.71
N ASP A 70 23.88 26.30 -8.95
CA ASP A 70 25.11 25.64 -8.48
C ASP A 70 25.67 24.58 -9.46
N GLY A 71 24.99 24.37 -10.60
CA GLY A 71 25.42 23.46 -11.67
C GLY A 71 24.81 22.05 -11.63
N TYR A 72 24.04 21.73 -10.59
CA TYR A 72 23.28 20.47 -10.54
C TYR A 72 21.99 20.57 -11.37
N GLU A 73 21.52 19.45 -11.93
CA GLU A 73 20.17 19.36 -12.51
C GLU A 73 19.34 18.65 -11.47
N GLU A 74 18.24 19.27 -11.12
CA GLU A 74 17.18 18.70 -10.31
C GLU A 74 16.15 18.12 -11.26
N ILE A 75 15.76 16.88 -10.99
CA ILE A 75 14.58 16.31 -11.64
C ILE A 75 13.37 16.73 -10.82
N ILE A 76 12.46 17.44 -11.47
CA ILE A 76 11.13 17.65 -10.93
C ILE A 76 10.24 16.59 -11.58
N ILE A 77 9.93 15.56 -10.81
CA ILE A 77 8.99 14.52 -11.20
C ILE A 77 7.60 15.04 -10.84
N THR A 78 6.74 15.22 -11.86
CA THR A 78 5.37 15.70 -11.68
C THR A 78 4.35 14.67 -12.17
N ASN A 79 3.20 14.57 -11.51
CA ASN A 79 2.05 13.75 -11.87
C ASN A 79 2.37 12.26 -12.03
N GLN A 80 3.38 11.77 -11.31
CA GLN A 80 3.78 10.37 -11.41
C GLN A 80 3.10 9.47 -10.41
N GLN A 81 2.57 10.01 -9.30
CA GLN A 81 1.84 9.19 -8.35
C GLN A 81 0.47 8.84 -8.94
N SER A 82 0.13 7.56 -8.93
CA SER A 82 -1.18 7.05 -9.29
C SER A 82 -2.02 6.82 -8.04
N PHE A 83 -3.27 7.27 -8.09
CA PHE A 83 -4.21 7.13 -7.00
C PHE A 83 -5.54 6.62 -7.50
N TYR A 84 -6.17 5.74 -6.72
CA TYR A 84 -7.49 5.19 -7.00
C TYR A 84 -8.48 5.71 -5.99
N SER A 85 -9.50 6.43 -6.46
CA SER A 85 -10.44 7.07 -5.56
C SER A 85 -11.88 6.61 -5.74
N VAL A 86 -12.63 6.69 -4.65
CA VAL A 86 -14.08 6.47 -4.58
C VAL A 86 -14.74 7.55 -3.74
N ASP A 87 -16.00 7.85 -4.06
CA ASP A 87 -16.79 8.84 -3.33
C ASP A 87 -17.66 8.18 -2.25
N LEU A 88 -17.63 8.77 -1.05
CA LEU A 88 -18.41 8.40 0.11
C LEU A 88 -19.41 9.51 0.45
N GLU A 89 -20.59 9.11 0.91
CA GLU A 89 -21.53 9.99 1.62
C GLU A 89 -21.54 9.59 3.09
N VAL A 90 -21.10 10.49 3.98
CA VAL A 90 -20.94 10.20 5.42
C VAL A 90 -21.80 11.13 6.27
N GLY A 91 -22.56 10.55 7.20
CA GLY A 91 -23.31 11.28 8.22
C GLY A 91 -24.75 11.67 7.88
N THR A 92 -25.41 12.34 8.83
CA THR A 92 -26.78 12.85 8.69
C THR A 92 -26.88 14.33 9.13
N PRO A 93 -26.97 15.30 8.20
CA PRO A 93 -27.02 15.14 6.75
C PRO A 93 -25.71 14.60 6.17
N ALA A 94 -25.80 14.01 4.97
CA ALA A 94 -24.65 13.45 4.27
C ALA A 94 -23.63 14.54 3.89
N GLN A 95 -22.35 14.22 4.11
CA GLN A 95 -21.19 15.00 3.71
C GLN A 95 -20.41 14.18 2.69
N ASN A 96 -20.11 14.77 1.53
CA ASN A 96 -19.43 14.08 0.43
C ASN A 96 -17.92 14.11 0.65
N ILE A 97 -17.29 12.96 0.56
CA ILE A 97 -15.86 12.77 0.84
C ILE A 97 -15.29 11.79 -0.17
N THR A 98 -14.20 12.16 -0.80
CA THR A 98 -13.45 11.26 -1.70
C THR A 98 -12.28 10.65 -0.92
N VAL A 99 -12.12 9.32 -1.01
CA VAL A 99 -11.03 8.59 -0.35
C VAL A 99 -10.27 7.72 -1.35
N LEU A 100 -9.01 7.44 -1.03
CA LEU A 100 -8.19 6.48 -1.76
C LEU A 100 -8.60 5.04 -1.44
N VAL A 101 -8.37 4.12 -2.36
CA VAL A 101 -8.51 2.69 -2.11
C VAL A 101 -7.13 2.04 -2.04
N ASP A 102 -6.84 1.38 -0.92
CA ASP A 102 -5.50 0.94 -0.60
C ASP A 102 -5.48 -0.50 -0.08
N THR A 103 -4.78 -1.39 -0.77
CA THR A 103 -4.54 -2.77 -0.33
C THR A 103 -3.42 -2.89 0.71
N GLY A 104 -2.53 -1.91 0.80
CA GLY A 104 -1.39 -1.84 1.71
C GLY A 104 -1.74 -1.42 3.14
N SER A 105 -2.96 -0.92 3.37
CA SER A 105 -3.50 -0.59 4.70
C SER A 105 -4.87 -1.24 4.94
N SER A 106 -5.43 -1.10 6.14
CA SER A 106 -6.65 -1.84 6.56
C SER A 106 -7.67 -1.02 7.34
N ASP A 107 -7.43 0.27 7.50
CA ASP A 107 -8.32 1.19 8.20
C ASP A 107 -8.97 2.17 7.21
N LEU A 108 -10.24 2.49 7.43
CA LEU A 108 -10.87 3.66 6.81
C LEU A 108 -10.63 4.88 7.69
N TRP A 109 -10.07 5.94 7.12
CA TRP A 109 -10.05 7.25 7.75
C TRP A 109 -10.44 8.35 6.77
N ILE A 110 -11.05 9.41 7.30
CA ILE A 110 -11.48 10.59 6.56
C ILE A 110 -10.93 11.85 7.24
N MET A 111 -10.64 12.89 6.46
CA MET A 111 -10.16 14.15 7.02
C MET A 111 -11.27 14.86 7.82
N GLY A 112 -10.95 15.29 9.04
CA GLY A 112 -11.79 16.18 9.83
C GLY A 112 -11.66 17.63 9.38
N SER A 113 -12.78 18.37 9.37
CA SER A 113 -12.80 19.78 8.93
C SER A 113 -11.97 20.74 9.79
N SER A 114 -11.53 20.30 10.96
CA SER A 114 -10.65 21.06 11.84
C SER A 114 -9.16 20.82 11.60
N ASN A 115 -8.77 20.17 10.50
CA ASN A 115 -7.37 19.86 10.20
C ASN A 115 -6.52 21.15 10.14
N PRO A 116 -5.49 21.31 10.99
CA PRO A 116 -4.76 22.57 11.09
C PRO A 116 -3.88 22.89 9.88
N TYR A 117 -3.58 21.89 9.04
CA TYR A 117 -2.80 22.04 7.81
C TYR A 117 -3.61 22.61 6.64
N CYS A 118 -4.93 22.76 6.78
CA CYS A 118 -5.75 23.38 5.75
C CYS A 118 -5.44 24.86 5.62
N SER A 119 -5.25 25.33 4.38
CA SER A 119 -5.08 26.76 4.11
C SER A 119 -6.33 27.50 4.53
N SER A 120 -6.20 28.45 5.46
CA SER A 120 -7.29 29.38 5.75
C SER A 120 -7.48 30.27 4.52
N ASP A 121 -8.67 30.26 3.93
CA ASP A 121 -9.03 31.05 2.74
C ASP A 121 -9.00 32.59 2.96
N ASP A 122 -8.42 33.06 4.07
CA ASP A 122 -8.29 34.47 4.41
C ASP A 122 -6.98 35.05 3.88
N SER A 123 -6.93 35.26 2.57
CA SER A 123 -5.95 36.13 1.88
C SER A 123 -6.00 37.61 2.33
N SER A 124 -6.61 37.93 3.49
CA SER A 124 -6.77 39.29 4.00
C SER A 124 -6.40 39.46 5.48
N LYS A 125 -5.20 39.04 5.90
CA LYS A 125 -4.65 39.51 7.18
C LYS A 125 -3.11 39.58 7.23
N TYR A 126 -2.51 40.22 6.23
CA TYR A 126 -1.18 40.82 6.40
C TYR A 126 -1.26 41.93 7.46
N VAL A 127 -0.85 41.62 8.69
CA VAL A 127 -0.31 42.62 9.60
C VAL A 127 1.11 42.21 9.94
N LEU A 128 2.05 42.81 9.19
CA LEU A 128 3.46 42.83 9.52
C LEU A 128 3.64 43.33 10.96
N ARG A 129 4.04 42.45 11.87
CA ARG A 129 4.76 42.86 13.09
C ARG A 129 6.19 42.35 13.03
N LYS A 130 7.07 43.32 12.85
CA LYS A 130 8.53 43.22 12.77
C LYS A 130 9.16 42.98 14.15
N ARG A 131 10.31 42.30 14.14
CA ARG A 131 11.38 42.12 15.17
C ARG A 131 11.34 40.81 15.96
N ASP A 132 12.44 40.12 16.25
CA ASP A 132 13.88 40.35 16.00
C ASP A 132 14.62 39.00 15.98
N THR A 133 15.79 39.00 15.33
CA THR A 133 16.79 37.93 15.27
C THR A 133 17.30 37.48 16.65
N SER A 134 17.39 36.17 16.91
CA SER A 134 18.61 35.46 17.38
C SER A 134 18.31 34.05 17.89
N SER A 135 19.27 33.13 17.65
CA SER A 135 19.43 31.77 18.22
C SER A 135 18.42 30.72 17.75
N SER A 136 18.75 29.47 17.48
CA SER A 136 20.01 28.73 17.38
C SER A 136 19.66 27.37 16.80
N SER A 137 20.53 26.83 15.94
CA SER A 137 20.49 25.48 15.40
C SER A 137 20.32 24.42 16.51
N GLY A 138 19.56 23.36 16.22
CA GLY A 138 19.48 22.18 17.09
C GLY A 138 18.54 21.13 16.53
N ASP A 139 19.09 20.26 15.67
CA ASP A 139 18.76 18.84 15.46
C ASP A 139 17.43 18.33 16.02
N LEU A 140 16.42 18.25 15.16
CA LEU A 140 15.34 17.27 15.24
C LEU A 140 14.97 16.90 13.79
N VAL A 141 14.57 15.65 13.57
CA VAL A 141 14.30 15.02 12.27
C VAL A 141 15.55 14.47 11.57
N ASN A 142 16.11 13.40 12.15
CA ASN A 142 16.74 12.30 11.44
C ASN A 142 16.58 11.07 12.36
N ASP A 143 16.26 9.91 11.79
CA ASP A 143 15.83 8.65 12.46
C ASP A 143 14.32 8.52 12.81
N ILE A 144 13.44 8.77 11.84
CA ILE A 144 12.14 8.09 11.84
C ILE A 144 12.30 6.86 10.95
N ASN A 145 12.48 5.69 11.57
CA ASN A 145 12.16 4.42 10.94
C ASN A 145 10.66 4.19 11.17
N PRO A 146 9.78 4.38 10.17
CA PRO A 146 8.33 4.25 10.33
C PRO A 146 7.88 2.87 10.83
N PHE A 147 8.80 1.87 10.79
CA PHE A 147 8.58 0.47 11.17
C PHE A 147 9.58 0.02 12.25
N GLY A 148 10.33 0.96 12.87
CA GLY A 148 11.28 0.64 13.94
C GLY A 148 10.61 -0.09 15.11
N TRP A 149 9.32 0.18 15.32
CA TRP A 149 8.47 -0.48 16.30
C TRP A 149 8.08 -1.94 15.93
N LEU A 150 8.14 -2.33 14.65
CA LEU A 150 7.94 -3.72 14.20
C LEU A 150 9.21 -4.56 14.29
N THR A 151 10.39 -3.93 14.29
CA THR A 151 11.69 -4.63 14.23
C THR A 151 12.47 -4.68 15.55
N GLU A 152 12.13 -3.89 16.57
CA GLU A 152 12.90 -3.87 17.83
C GLU A 152 12.16 -4.45 19.04
N THR A 153 12.62 -5.62 19.50
CA THR A 153 12.41 -6.08 20.88
C THR A 153 13.42 -5.37 21.80
N GLY A 154 13.18 -4.10 22.13
CA GLY A 154 14.11 -3.30 22.94
C GLY A 154 13.41 -2.16 23.69
N SER A 155 13.61 -2.11 25.00
CA SER A 155 12.95 -1.18 25.92
C SER A 155 13.25 0.30 25.58
N VAL A 156 12.28 1.00 24.99
CA VAL A 156 12.35 2.45 24.77
C VAL A 156 12.06 3.16 26.09
N THR A 157 13.07 3.79 26.69
CA THR A 157 12.86 4.79 27.74
C THR A 157 12.38 6.08 27.08
N GLY A 158 11.07 6.14 26.79
CA GLY A 158 10.40 7.32 26.24
C GLY A 158 10.17 8.39 27.29
N ALA A 159 10.45 9.64 26.94
CA ALA A 159 10.08 10.80 27.73
C ALA A 159 8.57 10.81 27.97
N THR A 160 8.19 10.93 29.24
CA THR A 160 6.81 10.80 29.70
C THR A 160 6.05 12.10 29.42
N ALA A 161 5.31 12.17 28.32
CA ALA A 161 4.31 13.23 28.14
C ALA A 161 3.11 12.92 29.05
N THR A 162 3.09 13.57 30.22
CA THR A 162 1.98 13.43 31.17
C THR A 162 0.82 14.29 30.71
N ALA A 163 -0.18 13.68 30.06
CA ALA A 163 -1.44 14.33 29.71
C ALA A 163 -2.33 14.44 30.97
N THR A 164 -2.19 15.55 31.70
CA THR A 164 -3.19 16.00 32.68
C THR A 164 -3.76 17.33 32.22
N GLY A 165 -4.94 17.30 31.59
CA GLY A 165 -5.65 18.52 31.22
C GLY A 165 -6.83 18.28 30.29
N SER A 166 -8.03 18.27 30.85
CA SER A 166 -9.28 18.48 30.13
C SER A 166 -9.30 19.92 29.60
N GLY A 167 -8.84 20.13 28.37
CA GLY A 167 -8.93 21.41 27.68
C GLY A 167 -8.82 21.19 26.17
N THR A 168 -9.80 21.69 25.43
CA THR A 168 -9.82 21.75 23.97
C THR A 168 -8.72 22.72 23.51
N ALA A 169 -7.48 22.24 23.42
CA ALA A 169 -6.41 22.97 22.75
C ALA A 169 -6.52 22.62 21.26
N THR A 170 -6.93 23.59 20.44
CA THR A 170 -6.74 23.52 18.99
C THR A 170 -5.24 23.40 18.76
N GLN A 171 -4.77 22.26 18.26
CA GLN A 171 -3.40 22.20 17.75
C GLN A 171 -3.27 23.22 16.63
N SER A 172 -2.30 24.12 16.75
CA SER A 172 -2.01 25.14 15.75
C SER A 172 -0.67 24.83 15.10
N VAL A 173 -0.68 24.50 13.81
CA VAL A 173 0.55 24.41 13.02
C VAL A 173 1.01 25.81 12.60
N PRO A 174 2.31 26.04 12.36
CA PRO A 174 2.79 27.30 11.80
C PRO A 174 2.03 27.66 10.52
N ALA A 175 1.72 28.95 10.32
CA ALA A 175 1.00 29.40 9.12
C ALA A 175 1.74 29.08 7.79
N SER A 176 3.05 28.84 7.85
CA SER A 176 3.86 28.37 6.72
C SER A 176 3.60 26.92 6.32
N GLU A 177 2.99 26.13 7.20
CA GLU A 177 2.68 24.71 7.00
C GLU A 177 1.18 24.49 6.71
N ALA A 178 0.32 25.47 6.98
CA ALA A 178 -1.10 25.44 6.66
C ALA A 178 -1.35 25.84 5.20
N THR A 179 -0.96 24.97 4.26
CA THR A 179 -1.00 25.25 2.81
C THR A 179 -1.93 24.35 2.01
N MET A 180 -2.56 23.35 2.62
CA MET A 180 -3.35 22.34 1.90
C MET A 180 -4.74 22.87 1.51
N ASP A 181 -5.16 22.61 0.28
CA ASP A 181 -6.56 22.77 -0.13
C ASP A 181 -7.35 21.53 0.32
N CYS A 182 -7.96 21.63 1.50
CA CYS A 182 -8.72 20.53 2.09
C CYS A 182 -10.15 20.40 1.53
N GLU A 183 -10.66 21.40 0.79
CA GLU A 183 -12.04 21.36 0.32
C GLU A 183 -12.20 20.51 -0.96
N GLU A 184 -11.11 20.32 -1.74
CA GLU A 184 -11.14 19.63 -3.03
C GLU A 184 -11.76 18.21 -2.95
N TYR A 185 -11.42 17.44 -1.91
CA TYR A 185 -11.86 16.06 -1.72
C TYR A 185 -12.85 15.89 -0.56
N GLY A 186 -13.32 17.01 0.00
CA GLY A 186 -14.27 17.03 1.10
C GLY A 186 -13.66 16.75 2.47
N THR A 187 -14.26 17.36 3.49
CA THR A 187 -13.93 17.13 4.91
C THR A 187 -15.16 16.72 5.69
N PHE A 188 -14.95 16.08 6.83
CA PHE A 188 -16.02 15.66 7.73
C PHE A 188 -16.09 16.54 8.99
N THR A 189 -17.21 17.21 9.18
CA THR A 189 -17.55 17.91 10.42
C THR A 189 -18.39 17.00 11.30
N SER A 190 -17.77 16.36 12.29
CA SER A 190 -18.45 15.40 13.16
C SER A 190 -19.62 16.00 13.96
N SER A 191 -19.59 17.29 14.28
CA SER A 191 -20.68 17.98 14.99
C SER A 191 -21.93 18.21 14.15
N ASP A 192 -21.80 18.19 12.83
CA ASP A 192 -22.89 18.46 11.90
C ASP A 192 -23.71 17.19 11.61
N SER A 193 -23.12 16.01 11.82
CA SER A 193 -23.82 14.74 11.72
C SER A 193 -24.55 14.39 13.02
N SER A 194 -25.88 14.32 12.94
CA SER A 194 -26.75 13.88 14.04
C SER A 194 -26.63 12.38 14.38
N THR A 195 -25.99 11.59 13.51
CA THR A 195 -25.84 10.13 13.66
C THR A 195 -24.42 9.70 14.00
N PHE A 196 -23.44 10.61 13.97
CA PHE A 196 -22.06 10.30 14.32
C PHE A 196 -21.93 9.85 15.77
N LYS A 197 -21.17 8.77 15.98
CA LYS A 197 -20.86 8.22 17.30
C LYS A 197 -19.38 7.90 17.39
N SER A 198 -18.63 8.78 18.04
CA SER A 198 -17.25 8.49 18.44
C SER A 198 -17.23 7.40 19.51
N ASN A 199 -16.24 6.51 19.43
CA ASN A 199 -15.95 5.54 20.49
C ASN A 199 -14.78 5.99 21.40
N ASN A 200 -14.25 7.20 21.19
CA ASN A 200 -13.11 7.81 21.88
C ASN A 200 -11.80 7.01 21.79
N THR A 201 -11.67 6.07 20.84
CA THR A 201 -10.41 5.37 20.58
C THR A 201 -9.55 6.27 19.70
N ALA A 202 -8.33 6.56 20.15
CA ALA A 202 -7.36 7.29 19.34
C ALA A 202 -7.04 6.53 18.05
N PHE A 203 -6.81 7.29 16.98
CA PHE A 203 -6.34 6.80 15.70
C PHE A 203 -5.03 7.49 15.38
N GLU A 204 -4.05 6.73 14.92
CA GLU A 204 -2.78 7.23 14.42
C GLU A 204 -2.29 6.23 13.37
N ILE A 205 -2.03 6.73 12.17
CA ILE A 205 -1.42 5.99 11.08
C ILE A 205 -0.33 6.85 10.45
N SER A 206 0.72 6.20 9.98
CA SER A 206 1.75 6.82 9.16
C SER A 206 2.02 5.91 7.98
N TYR A 207 2.36 6.55 6.88
CA TYR A 207 2.63 5.94 5.61
C TYR A 207 4.07 6.24 5.23
N GLY A 208 4.72 5.35 4.50
CA GLY A 208 6.14 5.54 4.17
C GLY A 208 6.47 6.57 3.12
N ASP A 209 5.48 7.24 2.53
CA ASP A 209 5.72 8.52 1.86
C ASP A 209 5.91 9.69 2.84
N GLY A 210 5.80 9.44 4.14
CA GLY A 210 5.87 10.43 5.20
C GLY A 210 4.54 11.13 5.45
N THR A 211 3.46 10.74 4.76
CA THR A 211 2.12 11.19 5.11
C THR A 211 1.63 10.50 6.37
N PHE A 212 0.78 11.19 7.14
CA PHE A 212 0.24 10.66 8.38
C PHE A 212 -1.18 11.16 8.61
N ALA A 213 -1.92 10.46 9.45
CA ALA A 213 -3.22 10.89 9.92
C ALA A 213 -3.42 10.50 11.38
N ALA A 214 -3.88 11.45 12.18
CA ALA A 214 -4.16 11.28 13.60
C ALA A 214 -5.55 11.83 13.96
N GLY A 215 -6.25 11.12 14.83
CA GLY A 215 -7.66 11.42 15.08
C GLY A 215 -8.35 10.47 16.05
N THR A 216 -9.62 10.20 15.80
CA THR A 216 -10.45 9.37 16.68
C THR A 216 -11.42 8.50 15.89
N PHE A 217 -11.55 7.24 16.29
CA PHE A 217 -12.52 6.31 15.72
C PHE A 217 -13.96 6.67 16.08
N GLY A 218 -14.85 6.36 15.15
CA GLY A 218 -16.29 6.47 15.30
C GLY A 218 -17.04 5.59 14.31
N THR A 219 -18.36 5.73 14.34
CA THR A 219 -19.29 5.11 13.40
C THR A 219 -20.33 6.13 12.98
N ASP A 220 -20.85 6.00 11.77
CA ASP A 220 -21.92 6.84 11.26
C ASP A 220 -22.72 6.10 10.16
N VAL A 221 -23.75 6.75 9.63
CA VAL A 221 -24.35 6.40 8.34
C VAL A 221 -23.30 6.65 7.26
N LEU A 222 -23.06 5.64 6.42
CA LEU A 222 -22.10 5.71 5.34
C LEU A 222 -22.69 5.04 4.10
N ASN A 223 -22.67 5.73 2.97
CA ASN A 223 -22.96 5.15 1.66
C ASN A 223 -21.73 5.27 0.75
N LEU A 224 -21.52 4.26 -0.07
CA LEU A 224 -20.53 4.20 -1.13
C LEU A 224 -21.27 3.87 -2.42
N SER A 225 -21.50 4.86 -3.27
CA SER A 225 -22.49 4.75 -4.36
C SER A 225 -23.85 4.26 -3.80
N ASP A 226 -24.45 3.23 -4.39
CA ASP A 226 -25.73 2.67 -3.94
C ASP A 226 -25.62 1.73 -2.72
N LEU A 227 -24.40 1.50 -2.22
CA LEU A 227 -24.15 0.58 -1.12
C LEU A 227 -24.19 1.33 0.22
N ASN A 228 -25.22 1.05 1.03
CA ASN A 228 -25.22 1.48 2.43
C ASN A 228 -24.31 0.57 3.25
N VAL A 229 -23.23 1.09 3.83
CA VAL A 229 -22.31 0.38 4.75
C VAL A 229 -22.35 0.94 6.17
N THR A 230 -23.54 1.34 6.61
CA THR A 230 -23.75 1.86 7.97
C THR A 230 -23.28 0.85 9.02
N GLY A 231 -22.44 1.31 9.95
CA GLY A 231 -21.84 0.47 10.99
C GLY A 231 -20.36 0.12 10.74
N LEU A 232 -19.83 0.44 9.56
CA LEU A 232 -18.37 0.46 9.34
C LEU A 232 -17.71 1.42 10.34
N SER A 233 -16.69 0.92 11.03
CA SER A 233 -15.83 1.75 11.89
C SER A 233 -14.86 2.53 11.00
N PHE A 234 -14.70 3.83 11.27
CA PHE A 234 -13.73 4.68 10.59
C PHE A 234 -13.15 5.72 11.55
N ALA A 235 -11.98 6.27 11.22
CA ALA A 235 -11.39 7.36 11.96
C ALA A 235 -11.68 8.72 11.31
N VAL A 236 -11.98 9.72 12.15
CA VAL A 236 -11.96 11.13 11.74
C VAL A 236 -10.59 11.68 12.10
N ALA A 237 -9.74 11.90 11.09
CA ALA A 237 -8.39 12.41 11.23
C ALA A 237 -8.43 13.94 11.31
N ASN A 238 -8.30 14.48 12.52
CA ASN A 238 -8.31 15.92 12.76
C ASN A 238 -6.92 16.56 12.60
N GLU A 239 -5.90 15.75 12.32
CA GLU A 239 -4.54 16.20 12.06
C GLU A 239 -3.94 15.28 10.98
N THR A 240 -3.67 15.82 9.81
CA THR A 240 -3.06 15.09 8.69
C THR A 240 -2.42 16.06 7.71
N ASN A 241 -1.32 15.64 7.08
CA ASN A 241 -0.67 16.32 5.96
C ASN A 241 -1.08 15.72 4.59
N SER A 242 -2.20 14.99 4.54
CA SER A 242 -2.78 14.41 3.33
C SER A 242 -4.15 15.04 3.06
N THR A 243 -4.42 15.45 1.81
CA THR A 243 -5.72 16.04 1.39
C THR A 243 -6.85 15.02 1.20
N MET A 244 -6.54 13.73 1.09
CA MET A 244 -7.54 12.66 0.94
C MET A 244 -7.45 11.66 2.07
N GLY A 245 -8.62 11.17 2.50
CA GLY A 245 -8.70 9.99 3.36
C GLY A 245 -8.33 8.71 2.62
N VAL A 246 -8.20 7.60 3.35
CA VAL A 246 -7.87 6.28 2.78
C VAL A 246 -8.90 5.26 3.26
N LEU A 247 -9.40 4.46 2.32
CA LEU A 247 -10.17 3.23 2.52
C LEU A 247 -9.20 2.05 2.40
N GLY A 248 -8.61 1.65 3.53
CA GLY A 248 -7.82 0.44 3.63
C GLY A 248 -8.70 -0.81 3.46
N ILE A 249 -8.35 -1.66 2.49
CA ILE A 249 -9.07 -2.91 2.17
C ILE A 249 -8.24 -4.16 2.43
N GLY A 250 -7.13 -4.01 3.16
CA GLY A 250 -6.24 -5.11 3.55
C GLY A 250 -6.77 -6.03 4.64
N LEU A 251 -5.87 -6.88 5.14
CA LEU A 251 -6.19 -7.85 6.19
C LEU A 251 -6.47 -7.14 7.52
N PRO A 252 -7.50 -7.55 8.29
CA PRO A 252 -7.79 -6.95 9.60
C PRO A 252 -6.65 -7.10 10.62
N SER A 253 -5.67 -7.96 10.37
CA SER A 253 -4.46 -8.06 11.18
C SER A 253 -3.48 -6.89 10.98
N LEU A 254 -3.70 -6.03 9.99
CA LEU A 254 -2.90 -4.83 9.74
C LEU A 254 -3.53 -3.55 10.28
N GLU A 255 -4.75 -3.65 10.84
CA GLU A 255 -5.42 -2.51 11.47
C GLU A 255 -4.53 -1.88 12.55
N VAL A 256 -4.53 -0.54 12.61
CA VAL A 256 -3.71 0.19 13.60
C VAL A 256 -4.08 -0.15 15.05
N THR A 257 -5.31 -0.63 15.28
CA THR A 257 -5.79 -1.10 16.59
C THR A 257 -5.25 -2.47 16.98
N TYR A 258 -4.74 -3.24 16.02
CA TYR A 258 -4.22 -4.59 16.25
C TYR A 258 -2.70 -4.64 16.18
N SER A 259 -2.12 -4.22 15.04
CA SER A 259 -0.69 -4.24 14.81
C SER A 259 -0.06 -2.87 15.07
N GLY A 260 -0.72 -1.75 14.79
CA GLY A 260 -0.10 -0.41 14.81
C GLY A 260 0.38 0.16 16.15
N SER A 261 0.88 1.40 16.11
CA SER A 261 1.37 2.17 17.27
C SER A 261 0.32 2.30 18.39
N SER A 262 -0.96 2.44 18.00
CA SER A 262 -2.10 2.50 18.91
C SER A 262 -2.30 1.20 19.72
N ALA A 263 -1.94 0.04 19.15
CA ALA A 263 -1.90 -1.24 19.87
C ALA A 263 -0.70 -1.35 20.83
N SER A 264 0.41 -0.68 20.49
CA SER A 264 1.70 -0.78 21.18
C SER A 264 1.83 0.14 22.41
N ASN A 265 1.16 1.31 22.41
CA ASN A 265 1.42 2.39 23.38
C ASN A 265 0.49 2.47 24.60
N GLY A 266 -0.54 1.62 24.77
CA GLY A 266 -1.36 1.74 25.99
C GLY A 266 -2.66 0.93 26.14
N GLY A 267 -2.98 -0.03 25.27
CA GLY A 267 -4.29 -0.69 25.28
C GLY A 267 -4.26 -2.12 24.78
N LYS A 268 -5.33 -2.88 25.03
CA LYS A 268 -5.50 -4.24 24.51
C LYS A 268 -5.62 -4.15 22.98
N SER A 269 -4.67 -4.73 22.25
CA SER A 269 -4.77 -4.96 20.80
C SER A 269 -6.09 -5.67 20.46
N TYR A 270 -6.79 -5.18 19.43
CA TYR A 270 -8.03 -5.77 18.95
C TYR A 270 -8.23 -5.51 17.45
N LYS A 271 -9.00 -6.40 16.82
CA LYS A 271 -9.45 -6.25 15.44
C LYS A 271 -10.92 -5.81 15.40
N TYR A 272 -11.31 -5.13 14.34
CA TYR A 272 -12.70 -4.83 14.03
C TYR A 272 -13.10 -5.40 12.65
N ASP A 273 -14.36 -5.22 12.27
CA ASP A 273 -14.81 -5.56 10.93
C ASP A 273 -14.49 -4.37 10.01
N ASN A 274 -13.36 -4.43 9.30
CA ASN A 274 -13.04 -3.46 8.24
C ASN A 274 -13.93 -3.66 6.99
N PHE A 275 -13.75 -2.82 5.97
CA PHE A 275 -14.71 -2.71 4.85
C PHE A 275 -15.04 -4.05 4.15
N PRO A 276 -14.07 -4.87 3.68
CA PRO A 276 -14.37 -6.16 3.06
C PRO A 276 -15.16 -7.11 3.98
N ILE A 277 -14.86 -7.10 5.27
CA ILE A 277 -15.54 -7.94 6.27
C ILE A 277 -16.98 -7.47 6.49
N VAL A 278 -17.22 -6.15 6.54
CA VAL A 278 -18.59 -5.58 6.63
C VAL A 278 -19.44 -5.99 5.42
N LEU A 279 -18.87 -6.00 4.22
CA LEU A 279 -19.57 -6.49 3.02
C LEU A 279 -19.97 -7.97 3.15
N LYS A 280 -19.10 -8.80 3.71
CA LYS A 280 -19.42 -10.21 3.93
C LYS A 280 -20.45 -10.40 5.03
N ASN A 281 -20.26 -9.76 6.18
CA ASN A 281 -21.12 -9.92 7.36
C ASN A 281 -22.54 -9.38 7.15
N SER A 282 -22.69 -8.38 6.28
CA SER A 282 -24.00 -7.93 5.80
C SER A 282 -24.65 -8.87 4.80
N GLY A 283 -23.88 -9.79 4.21
CA GLY A 283 -24.30 -10.65 3.12
C GLY A 283 -24.40 -9.94 1.78
N ALA A 284 -23.74 -8.80 1.59
CA ALA A 284 -23.56 -8.17 0.28
C ALA A 284 -22.66 -9.02 -0.64
N ILE A 285 -21.67 -9.70 -0.05
CA ILE A 285 -20.79 -10.67 -0.73
C ILE A 285 -20.82 -12.03 0.00
N LYS A 286 -20.45 -13.12 -0.69
CA LYS A 286 -20.42 -14.48 -0.10
C LYS A 286 -19.08 -14.82 0.56
N SER A 287 -17.97 -14.43 -0.06
CA SER A 287 -16.60 -14.65 0.43
C SER A 287 -15.94 -13.31 0.75
N ASN A 288 -15.02 -13.28 1.72
CA ASN A 288 -14.18 -12.11 1.98
C ASN A 288 -13.01 -12.11 0.99
N ALA A 289 -13.32 -11.79 -0.26
CA ALA A 289 -12.36 -11.74 -1.35
C ALA A 289 -12.74 -10.61 -2.30
N TYR A 290 -11.78 -10.09 -3.05
CA TYR A 290 -12.05 -9.14 -4.12
C TYR A 290 -11.06 -9.26 -5.26
N SER A 291 -11.51 -8.95 -6.47
CA SER A 291 -10.64 -8.84 -7.64
C SER A 291 -10.31 -7.38 -7.93
N LEU A 292 -9.05 -7.10 -8.25
CA LEU A 292 -8.53 -5.80 -8.63
C LEU A 292 -8.12 -5.84 -10.11
N TYR A 293 -8.64 -4.89 -10.87
CA TYR A 293 -8.25 -4.64 -12.26
C TYR A 293 -7.98 -3.14 -12.44
N LEU A 294 -6.70 -2.77 -12.45
CA LEU A 294 -6.28 -1.38 -12.61
C LEU A 294 -6.44 -0.85 -14.03
N ASN A 295 -6.68 -1.75 -14.99
CA ASN A 295 -6.74 -1.44 -16.42
C ASN A 295 -5.39 -0.93 -16.94
N ASP A 296 -5.33 -0.62 -18.23
CA ASP A 296 -4.12 -0.06 -18.85
C ASP A 296 -3.72 1.26 -18.16
N SER A 297 -2.43 1.55 -18.14
CA SER A 297 -1.81 2.78 -17.65
C SER A 297 -2.57 4.04 -18.09
N ASP A 298 -2.90 4.18 -19.38
CA ASP A 298 -3.61 5.33 -19.95
C ASP A 298 -5.14 5.32 -19.72
N ALA A 299 -5.71 4.26 -19.13
CA ALA A 299 -7.13 4.21 -18.83
C ALA A 299 -7.50 5.21 -17.72
N LYS A 300 -8.70 5.78 -17.78
CA LYS A 300 -9.21 6.71 -16.76
C LYS A 300 -9.82 6.02 -15.54
N HIS A 301 -10.19 4.74 -15.69
CA HIS A 301 -10.91 3.99 -14.69
C HIS A 301 -10.43 2.54 -14.64
N GLY A 302 -10.42 1.99 -13.44
CA GLY A 302 -10.31 0.54 -13.19
C GLY A 302 -11.53 0.04 -12.42
N THR A 303 -11.46 -1.18 -11.90
CA THR A 303 -12.58 -1.82 -11.20
C THR A 303 -12.10 -2.72 -10.08
N ILE A 304 -12.84 -2.69 -8.96
CA ILE A 304 -12.77 -3.68 -7.88
C ILE A 304 -14.08 -4.47 -7.87
N LEU A 305 -13.98 -5.79 -7.79
CA LEU A 305 -15.11 -6.70 -7.64
C LEU A 305 -15.02 -7.43 -6.30
N PHE A 306 -15.71 -6.94 -5.28
CA PHE A 306 -15.84 -7.65 -4.01
C PHE A 306 -16.75 -8.87 -4.18
N GLY A 307 -16.27 -10.04 -3.77
CA GLY A 307 -16.96 -11.32 -3.88
C GLY A 307 -17.13 -11.83 -5.30
N GLY A 308 -16.40 -11.29 -6.28
CA GLY A 308 -16.53 -11.68 -7.69
C GLY A 308 -15.20 -11.71 -8.43
N VAL A 309 -15.14 -12.49 -9.51
CA VAL A 309 -14.04 -12.58 -10.47
C VAL A 309 -14.60 -12.37 -11.87
N ASP A 310 -13.92 -11.59 -12.71
CA ASP A 310 -14.31 -11.36 -14.11
C ASP A 310 -13.35 -12.08 -15.06
N HIS A 311 -13.83 -13.17 -15.64
CA HIS A 311 -13.07 -14.04 -16.53
C HIS A 311 -12.71 -13.39 -17.86
N ASN A 312 -13.34 -12.26 -18.22
CA ASN A 312 -13.03 -11.53 -19.44
C ASN A 312 -11.85 -10.55 -19.30
N LYS A 313 -11.42 -10.22 -18.08
CA LYS A 313 -10.36 -9.22 -17.81
C LYS A 313 -8.95 -9.77 -17.70
N TYR A 314 -8.78 -11.08 -17.91
CA TYR A 314 -7.48 -11.72 -17.92
C TYR A 314 -7.34 -12.72 -19.07
N SER A 315 -6.11 -13.17 -19.29
CA SER A 315 -5.78 -14.19 -20.28
C SER A 315 -5.10 -15.39 -19.62
N GLY A 316 -5.27 -16.57 -20.23
CA GLY A 316 -4.68 -17.80 -19.71
C GLY A 316 -5.36 -18.32 -18.43
N THR A 317 -4.56 -19.01 -17.62
CA THR A 317 -5.00 -19.64 -16.37
C THR A 317 -4.83 -18.67 -15.21
N LEU A 318 -5.83 -18.57 -14.34
CA LEU A 318 -5.72 -17.88 -13.07
C LEU A 318 -5.00 -18.79 -12.07
N TYR A 319 -3.80 -18.41 -11.63
CA TYR A 319 -2.98 -19.21 -10.73
C TYR A 319 -3.01 -18.68 -9.31
N THR A 320 -3.18 -19.57 -8.33
CA THR A 320 -3.23 -19.24 -6.91
C THR A 320 -1.89 -19.47 -6.23
N VAL A 321 -1.45 -18.51 -5.41
CA VAL A 321 -0.28 -18.57 -4.52
C VAL A 321 -0.71 -18.25 -3.08
N ALA A 322 0.04 -18.75 -2.09
CA ALA A 322 -0.25 -18.48 -0.68
C ALA A 322 0.39 -17.17 -0.23
N LEU A 323 -0.28 -16.45 0.67
CA LEU A 323 0.34 -15.34 1.41
C LEU A 323 1.47 -15.85 2.31
N VAL A 324 2.53 -15.06 2.42
CA VAL A 324 3.68 -15.37 3.26
C VAL A 324 3.74 -14.44 4.47
N ASN A 325 4.21 -14.97 5.59
CA ASN A 325 4.34 -14.18 6.81
C ASN A 325 5.78 -13.66 6.93
N THR A 326 5.97 -12.40 6.60
CA THR A 326 7.25 -11.68 6.61
C THR A 326 7.58 -11.05 7.96
N LEU A 327 6.55 -10.70 8.74
CA LEU A 327 6.68 -9.95 9.97
C LEU A 327 6.76 -10.86 11.21
N SER A 328 7.81 -10.65 12.01
CA SER A 328 7.98 -11.35 13.27
C SER A 328 6.92 -10.93 14.30
N GLY A 329 6.51 -11.83 15.19
CA GLY A 329 5.51 -11.54 16.23
C GLY A 329 4.07 -11.88 15.83
N PHE A 330 3.80 -12.17 14.55
CA PHE A 330 2.49 -12.62 14.08
C PHE A 330 2.52 -14.11 13.70
N THR A 331 1.43 -14.84 13.97
CA THR A 331 1.30 -16.27 13.64
C THR A 331 0.74 -16.53 12.25
N SER A 332 0.30 -15.48 11.56
CA SER A 332 -0.34 -15.53 10.24
C SER A 332 0.05 -14.27 9.47
N PRO A 333 0.04 -14.30 8.12
CA PRO A 333 0.26 -13.11 7.30
C PRO A 333 -0.67 -11.97 7.73
N ILE A 334 -0.12 -10.77 7.78
CA ILE A 334 -0.88 -9.55 8.05
C ILE A 334 -0.87 -8.58 6.86
N GLN A 335 -0.05 -8.85 5.84
CA GLN A 335 0.04 -8.09 4.59
C GLN A 335 -0.14 -9.05 3.41
N PHE A 336 -0.32 -8.50 2.20
CA PHE A 336 -0.43 -9.26 0.97
C PHE A 336 0.93 -9.63 0.36
N ASP A 337 1.86 -10.05 1.22
CA ASP A 337 3.15 -10.56 0.77
C ASP A 337 2.98 -11.92 0.10
N ILE A 338 3.58 -12.08 -1.08
CA ILE A 338 3.70 -13.35 -1.80
C ILE A 338 5.15 -13.61 -2.17
N THR A 339 5.48 -14.84 -2.56
CA THR A 339 6.83 -15.15 -3.04
C THR A 339 6.97 -14.82 -4.53
N LEU A 340 7.89 -13.90 -4.84
CA LEU A 340 8.48 -13.80 -6.17
C LEU A 340 9.61 -14.82 -6.28
N ASN A 341 9.58 -15.69 -7.27
CA ASN A 341 10.52 -16.79 -7.43
C ASN A 341 11.74 -16.45 -8.30
N GLY A 342 11.61 -15.45 -9.16
CA GLY A 342 12.67 -15.00 -10.03
C GLY A 342 12.23 -13.89 -10.99
N LEU A 343 13.20 -13.36 -11.72
CA LEU A 343 13.01 -12.32 -12.72
C LEU A 343 13.69 -12.70 -14.03
N GLY A 344 13.07 -12.32 -15.14
CA GLY A 344 13.60 -12.47 -16.49
C GLY A 344 13.26 -11.28 -17.35
N ILE A 345 13.77 -11.28 -18.57
CA ILE A 345 13.44 -10.33 -19.64
C ILE A 345 13.13 -11.12 -20.91
N ILE A 346 12.14 -10.64 -21.66
CA ILE A 346 11.94 -10.97 -23.07
C ILE A 346 12.29 -9.69 -23.83
N ASP A 347 13.33 -9.74 -24.65
CA ASP A 347 13.76 -8.55 -25.40
C ASP A 347 12.86 -8.25 -26.60
N ASP A 348 13.16 -7.17 -27.33
CA ASP A 348 12.39 -6.75 -28.51
C ASP A 348 12.46 -7.73 -29.69
N ASN A 349 13.41 -8.67 -29.67
CA ASN A 349 13.52 -9.76 -30.65
C ASN A 349 12.76 -11.02 -30.21
N GLY A 350 12.22 -11.02 -28.98
CA GLY A 350 11.57 -12.17 -28.37
C GLY A 350 12.54 -13.14 -27.70
N ASP A 351 13.80 -12.75 -27.48
CA ASP A 351 14.78 -13.60 -26.82
C ASP A 351 14.56 -13.57 -25.29
N GLU A 352 14.42 -14.77 -24.71
CA GLU A 352 14.21 -14.97 -23.28
C GLU A 352 15.55 -15.00 -22.51
N LYS A 353 15.64 -14.23 -21.43
CA LYS A 353 16.80 -14.21 -20.55
C LYS A 353 16.39 -14.24 -19.08
N THR A 354 16.81 -15.26 -18.35
CA THR A 354 16.66 -15.29 -16.89
C THR A 354 17.69 -14.34 -16.27
N LEU A 355 17.23 -13.41 -15.42
CA LEU A 355 18.09 -12.50 -14.67
C LEU A 355 18.49 -13.12 -13.33
N THR A 356 17.51 -13.65 -12.60
CA THR A 356 17.74 -14.30 -11.30
C THR A 356 16.64 -15.31 -10.99
N THR A 357 16.98 -16.35 -10.23
CA THR A 357 16.04 -17.29 -9.60
C THR A 357 15.97 -17.10 -8.08
N THR A 358 16.35 -15.91 -7.60
CA THR A 358 16.33 -15.59 -6.17
C THR A 358 14.90 -15.36 -5.72
N LYS A 359 14.52 -16.06 -4.66
CA LYS A 359 13.20 -15.91 -4.06
C LYS A 359 13.20 -14.76 -3.07
N ILE A 360 12.21 -13.89 -3.16
CA ILE A 360 11.98 -12.81 -2.19
C ILE A 360 10.48 -12.69 -1.88
N PRO A 361 10.12 -12.29 -0.65
CA PRO A 361 8.76 -11.80 -0.41
C PRO A 361 8.56 -10.46 -1.12
N VAL A 362 7.39 -10.28 -1.74
CA VAL A 362 6.97 -9.01 -2.34
C VAL A 362 5.54 -8.70 -1.94
N LEU A 363 5.30 -7.45 -1.52
CA LEU A 363 3.98 -6.92 -1.22
C LEU A 363 3.28 -6.52 -2.53
N LEU A 364 2.04 -6.97 -2.74
CA LEU A 364 1.17 -6.45 -3.80
C LEU A 364 0.36 -5.27 -3.27
N ASP A 365 0.65 -4.07 -3.76
CA ASP A 365 0.11 -2.85 -3.17
C ASP A 365 -0.42 -1.82 -4.17
N SER A 366 -1.74 -1.62 -4.21
CA SER A 366 -2.40 -0.56 -5.00
C SER A 366 -2.22 0.84 -4.41
N GLY A 367 -1.74 0.97 -3.17
CA GLY A 367 -1.36 2.25 -2.57
C GLY A 367 0.02 2.75 -3.02
N THR A 368 0.79 1.91 -3.72
CA THR A 368 2.13 2.22 -4.18
C THR A 368 2.17 2.37 -5.70
N THR A 369 2.67 3.50 -6.19
CA THR A 369 2.76 3.76 -7.64
C THR A 369 3.84 2.91 -8.34
N LEU A 370 5.05 2.87 -7.78
CA LEU A 370 6.22 2.28 -8.44
C LEU A 370 6.53 0.88 -7.91
N THR A 371 7.51 0.22 -8.53
CA THR A 371 8.00 -1.07 -8.08
C THR A 371 9.29 -0.87 -7.30
N TYR A 372 9.43 -1.55 -6.16
CA TYR A 372 10.59 -1.48 -5.28
C TYR A 372 11.18 -2.88 -5.12
N LEU A 373 12.46 -3.03 -5.48
CA LEU A 373 13.15 -4.32 -5.46
C LEU A 373 14.57 -4.17 -4.88
N PRO A 374 15.20 -5.26 -4.38
CA PRO A 374 16.56 -5.21 -3.86
C PRO A 374 17.53 -4.64 -4.89
N VAL A 375 18.51 -3.86 -4.42
CA VAL A 375 19.47 -3.12 -5.25
C VAL A 375 20.03 -3.99 -6.39
N GLU A 376 20.45 -5.21 -6.09
CA GLU A 376 21.05 -6.12 -7.07
C GLU A 376 20.06 -6.60 -8.14
N MET A 377 18.78 -6.76 -7.80
CA MET A 377 17.75 -7.11 -8.79
C MET A 377 17.49 -5.93 -9.73
N VAL A 378 17.47 -4.71 -9.20
CA VAL A 378 17.33 -3.49 -10.01
C VAL A 378 18.54 -3.29 -10.92
N GLU A 379 19.75 -3.53 -10.42
CA GLU A 379 20.98 -3.52 -11.23
C GLU A 379 20.90 -4.50 -12.41
N LEU A 380 20.46 -5.75 -12.16
CA LEU A 380 20.28 -6.74 -13.22
C LEU A 380 19.27 -6.29 -14.28
N ILE A 381 18.13 -5.71 -13.88
CA ILE A 381 17.15 -5.16 -14.83
C ILE A 381 17.78 -4.00 -15.61
N ALA A 382 18.35 -3.02 -14.91
CA ALA A 382 18.93 -1.82 -15.48
C ALA A 382 20.00 -2.13 -16.54
N GLU A 383 20.92 -3.05 -16.24
CA GLU A 383 21.96 -3.49 -17.19
C GLU A 383 21.37 -4.05 -18.50
N ASN A 384 20.25 -4.78 -18.42
CA ASN A 384 19.65 -5.43 -19.58
C ASN A 384 18.74 -4.51 -20.39
N VAL A 385 18.21 -3.45 -19.79
CA VAL A 385 17.45 -2.41 -20.50
C VAL A 385 18.31 -1.21 -20.91
N GLY A 386 19.61 -1.24 -20.61
CA GLY A 386 20.55 -0.16 -20.96
C GLY A 386 20.45 1.08 -20.07
N ALA A 387 19.85 0.96 -18.88
CA ALA A 387 19.78 2.04 -17.90
C ALA A 387 21.02 2.10 -17.02
N GLN A 388 21.45 3.32 -16.68
CA GLN A 388 22.63 3.56 -15.84
C GLN A 388 22.29 4.42 -14.64
N TYR A 389 22.79 4.04 -13.47
CA TYR A 389 22.58 4.82 -12.26
C TYR A 389 23.28 6.18 -12.35
N SER A 390 22.51 7.25 -12.14
CA SER A 390 23.05 8.60 -12.04
C SER A 390 23.01 9.06 -10.59
N SER A 391 24.18 9.11 -9.93
CA SER A 391 24.29 9.59 -8.54
C SER A 391 23.88 11.06 -8.36
N ARG A 392 23.89 11.83 -9.45
CA ARG A 392 23.41 13.22 -9.47
C ARG A 392 21.88 13.31 -9.42
N ILE A 393 21.20 12.34 -10.03
CA ILE A 393 19.75 12.32 -10.18
C ILE A 393 19.11 11.45 -9.08
N GLY A 394 19.80 10.41 -8.60
CA GLY A 394 19.27 9.41 -7.68
C GLY A 394 18.48 8.29 -8.36
N TYR A 395 18.45 8.25 -9.70
CA TYR A 395 17.70 7.26 -10.48
C TYR A 395 18.57 6.58 -11.53
N TYR A 396 18.11 5.43 -12.00
CA TYR A 396 18.58 4.83 -13.24
C TYR A 396 18.01 5.59 -14.43
N VAL A 397 18.89 6.01 -15.33
CA VAL A 397 18.60 6.87 -16.47
C VAL A 397 18.91 6.10 -17.76
N MET A 398 18.04 6.21 -18.75
CA MET A 398 18.20 5.60 -20.07
C MET A 398 17.71 6.53 -21.18
N GLU A 399 18.03 6.18 -22.42
CA GLU A 399 17.31 6.71 -23.56
C GLU A 399 15.88 6.17 -23.54
N CYS A 400 14.89 7.00 -23.87
CA CYS A 400 13.51 6.56 -23.92
C CYS A 400 13.35 5.43 -24.97
N PRO A 401 12.76 4.29 -24.61
CA PRO A 401 12.45 3.25 -25.58
C PRO A 401 11.59 3.79 -26.72
N SER A 402 11.76 3.24 -27.92
CA SER A 402 10.89 3.57 -29.05
C SER A 402 9.45 3.11 -28.78
N SER A 403 8.47 3.75 -29.44
CA SER A 403 7.05 3.42 -29.24
C SER A 403 6.67 1.99 -29.67
N ASP A 404 7.51 1.35 -30.48
CA ASP A 404 7.37 -0.04 -30.94
C ASP A 404 8.23 -1.03 -30.12
N ASN A 405 8.94 -0.57 -29.08
CA ASN A 405 9.67 -1.45 -28.18
C ASN A 405 8.69 -2.39 -27.46
N SER A 406 8.92 -3.69 -27.61
CA SER A 406 8.10 -4.75 -27.02
C SER A 406 8.82 -5.50 -25.90
N THR A 407 9.85 -4.91 -25.29
CA THR A 407 10.59 -5.54 -24.20
C THR A 407 9.65 -5.75 -23.00
N GLU A 408 9.72 -6.92 -22.39
CA GLU A 408 8.94 -7.29 -21.21
C GLU A 408 9.86 -7.69 -20.05
N ILE A 409 9.51 -7.26 -18.84
CA ILE A 409 10.07 -7.77 -17.59
C ILE A 409 9.15 -8.91 -17.13
N VAL A 410 9.75 -10.09 -16.91
CA VAL A 410 9.04 -11.32 -16.57
C VAL A 410 9.19 -11.58 -15.08
N PHE A 411 8.06 -11.64 -14.37
CA PHE A 411 7.98 -11.97 -12.95
C PHE A 411 7.52 -13.41 -12.79
N ASP A 412 8.37 -14.29 -12.24
CA ASP A 412 8.01 -15.69 -11.95
C ASP A 412 7.45 -15.84 -10.55
N PHE A 413 6.26 -16.45 -10.44
CA PHE A 413 5.58 -16.71 -9.17
C PHE A 413 5.49 -18.21 -8.86
N GLY A 414 6.52 -18.96 -9.28
CA GLY A 414 6.66 -20.37 -8.98
C GLY A 414 5.88 -21.23 -9.96
N GLY A 415 6.15 -21.07 -11.25
CA GLY A 415 5.59 -21.92 -12.31
C GLY A 415 4.47 -21.28 -13.12
N PHE A 416 4.27 -19.97 -12.96
CA PHE A 416 3.57 -19.12 -13.91
C PHE A 416 4.19 -17.73 -13.89
N HIS A 417 4.03 -17.00 -14.99
CA HIS A 417 4.61 -15.67 -15.16
C HIS A 417 3.53 -14.60 -15.28
N ILE A 418 3.88 -13.40 -14.84
CA ILE A 418 3.28 -12.15 -15.30
C ILE A 418 4.35 -11.43 -16.13
N ASN A 419 4.04 -11.16 -17.39
CA ASN A 419 4.90 -10.40 -18.29
C ASN A 419 4.43 -8.95 -18.25
N ALA A 420 5.29 -8.06 -17.80
CA ALA A 420 4.99 -6.64 -17.72
C ALA A 420 5.78 -5.88 -18.78
N SER A 421 5.09 -5.08 -19.59
CA SER A 421 5.76 -4.26 -20.61
C SER A 421 6.75 -3.31 -19.95
N LEU A 422 7.96 -3.18 -20.50
CA LEU A 422 8.97 -2.24 -20.02
C LEU A 422 8.39 -0.82 -19.90
N SER A 423 7.51 -0.42 -20.82
CA SER A 423 6.85 0.89 -20.81
C SER A 423 6.11 1.21 -19.50
N SER A 424 5.61 0.20 -18.78
CA SER A 424 4.96 0.35 -17.46
C SER A 424 5.92 0.84 -16.37
N PHE A 425 7.23 0.71 -16.62
CA PHE A 425 8.30 1.09 -15.71
C PHE A 425 9.15 2.25 -16.26
N ILE A 426 8.65 3.00 -17.23
CA ILE A 426 9.37 4.13 -17.82
C ILE A 426 8.72 5.45 -17.41
N LEU A 427 9.49 6.29 -16.72
CA LEU A 427 9.10 7.66 -16.39
C LEU A 427 9.72 8.61 -17.43
N SER A 428 8.88 9.12 -18.32
CA SER A 428 9.33 9.98 -19.43
C SER A 428 9.70 11.38 -18.98
N THR A 429 10.88 11.87 -19.37
CA THR A 429 11.31 13.25 -19.11
C THR A 429 11.10 14.18 -20.31
N SER A 430 11.21 15.49 -20.09
CA SER A 430 11.18 16.51 -21.14
C SER A 430 12.39 16.34 -22.06
N GLY A 431 12.31 15.45 -23.04
CA GLY A 431 13.39 15.09 -23.95
C GLY A 431 13.35 13.62 -24.36
N ASN A 432 14.50 13.11 -24.81
CA ASN A 432 14.68 11.69 -25.16
C ASN A 432 15.29 10.87 -24.00
N THR A 433 15.26 11.42 -22.79
CA THR A 433 15.80 10.80 -21.57
C THR A 433 14.64 10.28 -20.75
N CYS A 434 14.77 9.07 -20.21
CA CYS A 434 13.77 8.41 -19.40
C CYS A 434 14.40 7.88 -18.11
N LEU A 435 13.59 7.75 -17.05
CA LEU A 435 13.99 7.13 -15.79
C LEU A 435 13.35 5.74 -15.68
N LEU A 436 14.06 4.80 -15.07
CA LEU A 436 13.51 3.50 -14.71
C LEU A 436 12.70 3.65 -13.41
N GLY A 437 11.40 3.36 -13.47
CA GLY A 437 10.44 3.35 -12.37
C GLY A 437 10.47 2.08 -11.51
N ILE A 438 11.61 1.40 -11.49
CA ILE A 438 11.93 0.31 -10.55
C ILE A 438 13.01 0.83 -9.62
N ILE A 439 12.63 1.05 -8.37
CA ILE A 439 13.42 1.77 -7.39
C ILE A 439 14.20 0.79 -6.52
N PRO A 440 15.52 0.96 -6.37
CA PRO A 440 16.31 0.11 -5.49
C PRO A 440 15.93 0.37 -4.02
N THR A 441 15.69 -0.70 -3.28
CA THR A 441 15.38 -0.64 -1.85
C THR A 441 16.30 -1.55 -1.04
N SER A 442 16.46 -1.29 0.25
CA SER A 442 17.25 -2.12 1.16
C SER A 442 16.41 -3.25 1.76
N ASP A 443 17.08 -4.33 2.20
CA ASP A 443 16.41 -5.50 2.80
C ASP A 443 15.48 -5.16 3.98
N SER A 444 15.77 -4.09 4.72
CA SER A 444 14.96 -3.59 5.85
C SER A 444 13.62 -3.00 5.44
N THR A 445 13.49 -2.58 4.19
CA THR A 445 12.37 -1.79 3.66
C THR A 445 11.46 -2.65 2.77
N GLY A 446 11.63 -3.97 2.77
CA GLY A 446 10.77 -4.88 2.00
C GLY A 446 10.86 -4.67 0.49
N SER A 447 10.07 -5.42 -0.27
CA SER A 447 9.94 -5.27 -1.73
C SER A 447 8.47 -5.14 -2.08
N ILE A 448 8.14 -4.29 -3.03
CA ILE A 448 6.76 -3.89 -3.33
C ILE A 448 6.55 -3.93 -4.84
N LEU A 449 5.49 -4.60 -5.26
CA LEU A 449 4.97 -4.54 -6.61
C LEU A 449 3.74 -3.63 -6.61
N GLY A 450 3.99 -2.36 -6.91
CA GLY A 450 2.96 -1.34 -7.02
C GLY A 450 2.24 -1.34 -8.37
N ASP A 451 1.61 -0.22 -8.70
CA ASP A 451 0.80 -0.03 -9.90
C ASP A 451 1.52 -0.28 -11.21
N SER A 452 2.81 0.08 -11.29
CA SER A 452 3.65 -0.22 -12.46
C SER A 452 3.69 -1.72 -12.77
N PHE A 453 3.56 -2.58 -11.77
CA PHE A 453 3.34 -4.01 -11.93
C PHE A 453 1.84 -4.36 -12.03
N LEU A 454 1.02 -3.92 -11.07
CA LEU A 454 -0.37 -4.36 -10.92
C LEU A 454 -1.26 -4.03 -12.13
N THR A 455 -0.93 -3.02 -12.92
CA THR A 455 -1.61 -2.76 -14.20
C THR A 455 -1.49 -3.94 -15.17
N ASN A 456 -0.38 -4.69 -15.12
CA ASN A 456 -0.09 -5.85 -15.96
C ASN A 456 -0.74 -7.15 -15.46
N ALA A 457 -1.35 -7.15 -14.26
CA ALA A 457 -1.96 -8.33 -13.66
C ALA A 457 -3.46 -8.13 -13.40
N TYR A 458 -4.23 -9.20 -13.53
CA TYR A 458 -5.53 -9.32 -12.89
C TYR A 458 -5.34 -10.07 -11.58
N VAL A 459 -5.68 -9.45 -10.46
CA VAL A 459 -5.34 -9.97 -9.11
C VAL A 459 -6.60 -10.21 -8.31
N VAL A 460 -6.75 -11.39 -7.72
CA VAL A 460 -7.81 -11.73 -6.78
C VAL A 460 -7.20 -11.90 -5.39
N TYR A 461 -7.59 -11.03 -4.48
CA TYR A 461 -7.20 -11.08 -3.07
C TYR A 461 -8.24 -11.90 -2.31
N ASP A 462 -7.86 -13.09 -1.82
CA ASP A 462 -8.72 -13.96 -1.02
C ASP A 462 -8.31 -13.89 0.46
N LEU A 463 -8.91 -12.93 1.18
CA LEU A 463 -8.62 -12.66 2.59
C LEU A 463 -9.15 -13.78 3.49
N GLU A 464 -10.13 -14.56 3.03
CA GLU A 464 -10.70 -15.68 3.75
C GLU A 464 -9.77 -16.89 3.76
N ASN A 465 -9.12 -17.17 2.63
CA ASN A 465 -8.19 -18.29 2.49
C ASN A 465 -6.71 -17.89 2.65
N LEU A 466 -6.40 -16.59 2.77
CA LEU A 466 -5.04 -16.03 2.81
C LEU A 466 -4.24 -16.45 1.56
N GLU A 467 -4.87 -16.30 0.41
CA GLU A 467 -4.35 -16.66 -0.91
C GLU A 467 -4.48 -15.45 -1.85
N ILE A 468 -3.61 -15.39 -2.87
CA ILE A 468 -3.70 -14.46 -3.99
C ILE A 468 -3.84 -15.30 -5.26
N SER A 469 -4.76 -14.95 -6.15
CA SER A 469 -4.83 -15.55 -7.49
C SER A 469 -4.53 -14.51 -8.58
N MET A 470 -3.65 -14.83 -9.52
CA MET A 470 -3.19 -13.90 -10.56
C MET A 470 -3.17 -14.51 -11.96
N ALA A 471 -3.41 -13.65 -12.95
CA ALA A 471 -3.24 -13.94 -14.37
C ALA A 471 -2.82 -12.66 -15.11
N GLN A 472 -2.31 -12.81 -16.32
CA GLN A 472 -1.98 -11.68 -17.18
C GLN A 472 -3.23 -10.84 -17.47
N ALA A 473 -3.18 -9.54 -17.19
CA ALA A 473 -4.27 -8.62 -17.47
C ALA A 473 -4.61 -8.58 -18.96
N LYS A 474 -5.88 -8.42 -19.28
CA LYS A 474 -6.38 -8.26 -20.64
C LYS A 474 -7.08 -6.90 -20.77
N TYR A 475 -6.51 -6.04 -21.61
CA TYR A 475 -7.00 -4.67 -21.82
C TYR A 475 -8.01 -4.56 -22.96
N ASN A 476 -8.68 -3.41 -23.05
CA ASN A 476 -9.63 -3.09 -24.12
C ASN A 476 -10.80 -4.09 -24.25
N VAL A 477 -11.19 -4.71 -23.13
CA VAL A 477 -12.34 -5.63 -23.05
C VAL A 477 -13.48 -4.94 -22.33
N THR A 478 -14.58 -4.68 -23.04
CA THR A 478 -15.79 -4.08 -22.46
C THR A 478 -16.79 -5.12 -21.96
N SER A 479 -16.73 -6.36 -22.46
CA SER A 479 -17.58 -7.44 -21.96
C SER A 479 -17.13 -7.89 -20.57
N GLU A 480 -18.07 -8.44 -19.82
CA GLU A 480 -17.87 -8.93 -18.45
C GLU A 480 -18.38 -10.36 -18.39
N ASP A 481 -17.63 -11.22 -17.69
CA ASP A 481 -18.02 -12.59 -17.37
C ASP A 481 -17.75 -12.79 -15.87
N ILE A 482 -18.64 -12.23 -15.05
CA ILE A 482 -18.47 -12.16 -13.60
C ILE A 482 -19.05 -13.41 -12.94
N GLU A 483 -18.19 -14.19 -12.28
CA GLU A 483 -18.56 -15.30 -11.43
C GLU A 483 -18.41 -14.93 -9.95
N VAL A 484 -19.35 -15.37 -9.11
CA VAL A 484 -19.33 -15.11 -7.65
C VAL A 484 -18.35 -16.03 -6.95
N ILE A 485 -17.47 -15.44 -6.15
CA ILE A 485 -16.58 -16.17 -5.24
C ILE A 485 -17.39 -16.62 -4.03
N SER A 486 -17.48 -17.94 -3.84
CA SER A 486 -18.26 -18.54 -2.75
C SER A 486 -17.39 -19.10 -1.63
N THR A 487 -16.55 -20.09 -1.93
CA THR A 487 -15.59 -20.68 -0.96
C THR A 487 -14.14 -20.52 -1.40
N SER A 488 -13.91 -20.46 -2.70
CA SER A 488 -12.60 -20.30 -3.34
C SER A 488 -12.80 -19.58 -4.67
N VAL A 489 -11.74 -18.99 -5.20
CA VAL A 489 -11.78 -18.29 -6.49
C VAL A 489 -12.14 -19.26 -7.62
N PRO A 490 -13.24 -19.03 -8.37
CA PRO A 490 -13.63 -19.88 -9.49
C PRO A 490 -12.55 -19.98 -10.57
N ASN A 491 -12.40 -21.17 -11.14
CA ASN A 491 -11.44 -21.48 -12.21
C ASN A 491 -9.95 -21.24 -11.88
N ALA A 492 -9.63 -20.87 -10.63
CA ALA A 492 -8.25 -20.72 -10.20
C ALA A 492 -7.59 -22.08 -9.91
N VAL A 493 -6.31 -22.21 -10.25
CA VAL A 493 -5.52 -23.42 -10.04
C VAL A 493 -4.30 -23.09 -9.19
N LYS A 494 -3.97 -23.92 -8.20
CA LYS A 494 -2.74 -23.71 -7.41
C LYS A 494 -1.51 -23.71 -8.31
N ALA A 495 -0.67 -22.70 -8.17
CA ALA A 495 0.61 -22.62 -8.86
C ALA A 495 1.48 -23.86 -8.52
N PRO A 496 2.34 -24.33 -9.45
CA PRO A 496 3.27 -25.42 -9.16
C PRO A 496 4.12 -25.18 -7.88
N GLY A 497 4.48 -23.93 -7.64
CA GLY A 497 5.24 -23.45 -6.47
C GLY A 497 4.40 -23.14 -5.24
N TYR A 498 3.09 -23.42 -5.21
CA TYR A 498 2.18 -23.00 -4.13
C TYR A 498 2.68 -23.36 -2.71
N THR A 499 3.29 -24.53 -2.53
CA THR A 499 3.81 -24.98 -1.23
C THR A 499 5.26 -24.56 -0.94
N ASN A 500 5.95 -23.97 -1.93
CA ASN A 500 7.36 -23.61 -1.85
C ASN A 500 7.51 -22.10 -1.65
N THR A 501 7.00 -21.62 -0.53
CA THR A 501 7.00 -20.20 -0.18
C THR A 501 8.32 -19.76 0.46
N TRP A 502 8.55 -18.44 0.41
CA TRP A 502 9.74 -17.79 0.94
C TRP A 502 9.35 -16.46 1.60
N SER A 503 9.75 -16.26 2.85
CA SER A 503 9.30 -15.15 3.69
C SER A 503 10.44 -14.27 4.22
N THR A 504 11.67 -14.50 3.77
CA THR A 504 12.87 -13.73 4.15
C THR A 504 13.64 -13.34 2.89
N THR A 505 14.40 -12.26 2.86
CA THR A 505 15.23 -11.98 1.68
C THR A 505 16.39 -12.99 1.58
N ALA A 506 16.55 -13.64 0.43
CA ALA A 506 17.67 -14.55 0.16
C ALA A 506 18.86 -13.80 -0.48
N SER A 507 20.07 -14.31 -0.30
CA SER A 507 21.23 -13.84 -1.06
C SER A 507 21.02 -14.08 -2.56
N ILE A 508 21.34 -13.07 -3.37
CA ILE A 508 21.09 -13.08 -4.82
C ILE A 508 21.91 -14.19 -5.50
N ALA A 509 21.21 -15.06 -6.22
CA ALA A 509 21.78 -16.06 -7.10
C ALA A 509 21.54 -15.68 -8.57
N THR A 510 22.60 -15.74 -9.37
CA THR A 510 22.53 -15.61 -10.83
C THR A 510 22.69 -16.99 -11.49
N GLY A 511 21.98 -17.22 -12.59
CA GLY A 511 21.86 -18.53 -13.25
C GLY A 511 20.52 -19.22 -13.00
N GLY A 512 20.33 -20.42 -13.55
CA GLY A 512 19.03 -21.11 -13.59
C GLY A 512 18.20 -20.73 -14.83
N ASN A 513 16.96 -21.21 -14.89
CA ASN A 513 16.03 -20.87 -15.96
C ASN A 513 14.60 -20.78 -15.41
N ILE A 514 14.00 -19.60 -15.46
CA ILE A 514 12.59 -19.40 -15.07
C ILE A 514 11.62 -19.76 -16.22
N PHE A 515 12.08 -19.75 -17.48
CA PHE A 515 11.26 -20.02 -18.67
C PHE A 515 10.96 -21.51 -18.89
N THR A 516 11.61 -22.39 -18.14
CA THR A 516 11.24 -23.80 -18.08
C THR A 516 10.26 -24.01 -16.94
N VAL A 517 8.96 -23.98 -17.24
CA VAL A 517 7.91 -24.40 -16.30
C VAL A 517 8.02 -25.92 -16.11
N ASP A 518 8.80 -26.35 -15.12
CA ASP A 518 9.02 -27.76 -14.86
C ASP A 518 7.76 -28.37 -14.22
N SER A 519 6.97 -29.05 -15.05
CA SER A 519 5.75 -29.77 -14.66
C SER A 519 6.05 -31.04 -13.83
N SER A 520 7.31 -31.30 -13.48
CA SER A 520 7.74 -32.54 -12.82
C SER A 520 8.13 -32.44 -11.34
N SER A 521 8.13 -31.25 -10.73
CA SER A 521 8.53 -31.10 -9.31
C SER A 521 7.41 -31.40 -8.28
N THR A 522 6.72 -32.53 -8.44
CA THR A 522 6.06 -33.18 -7.30
C THR A 522 7.15 -33.64 -6.32
N ALA A 523 7.43 -32.81 -5.32
CA ALA A 523 8.43 -33.06 -4.29
C ALA A 523 8.14 -34.38 -3.57
N SER A 524 8.90 -35.43 -3.91
CA SER A 524 9.12 -36.56 -3.04
C SER A 524 10.48 -36.38 -2.39
N TYR A 525 10.52 -35.87 -1.16
CA TYR A 525 11.70 -36.04 -0.33
C TYR A 525 11.35 -36.26 1.14
N SER A 526 11.46 -37.53 1.54
CA SER A 526 11.69 -37.95 2.90
C SER A 526 13.16 -37.72 3.25
N GLY A 527 13.45 -36.83 4.19
CA GLY A 527 14.81 -36.61 4.68
C GLY A 527 14.80 -36.16 6.13
N ASN A 528 15.15 -37.09 7.02
CA ASN A 528 15.31 -36.83 8.45
C ASN A 528 16.25 -35.65 8.74
N VAL A 529 15.80 -34.77 9.63
CA VAL A 529 16.65 -33.76 10.27
C VAL A 529 17.61 -34.48 11.21
N THR A 530 18.88 -34.57 10.83
CA THR A 530 19.98 -34.87 11.77
C THR A 530 20.79 -33.62 12.00
N SER A 531 20.69 -33.10 13.22
CA SER A 531 21.54 -32.07 13.79
C SER A 531 22.99 -32.56 13.90
N SER A 532 23.93 -31.91 13.24
CA SER A 532 25.35 -32.04 13.54
C SER A 532 25.97 -30.68 13.86
N THR A 533 26.28 -30.51 15.14
CA THR A 533 27.12 -29.47 15.72
C THR A 533 28.52 -29.55 15.12
N ALA A 534 29.00 -28.48 14.48
CA ALA A 534 30.39 -28.39 14.03
C ALA A 534 31.16 -27.40 14.92
N SER A 535 32.09 -27.94 15.71
CA SER A 535 33.06 -27.19 16.51
C SER A 535 34.05 -26.43 15.64
N ALA A 536 34.30 -25.18 16.01
CA ALA A 536 35.35 -24.34 15.46
C ALA A 536 36.74 -24.94 15.73
N THR A 537 37.55 -25.06 14.67
CA THR A 537 39.00 -25.23 14.81
C THR A 537 39.69 -24.14 14.00
N SER A 538 40.50 -23.34 14.71
CA SER A 538 41.30 -22.25 14.18
C SER A 538 42.54 -22.77 13.45
N THR A 539 42.74 -22.36 12.20
CA THR A 539 44.06 -22.37 11.56
C THR A 539 44.30 -21.04 10.86
N THR A 540 45.27 -20.32 11.41
CA THR A 540 45.89 -19.11 10.88
C THR A 540 46.64 -19.40 9.58
N SER A 541 46.35 -18.65 8.52
CA SER A 541 47.29 -18.46 7.43
C SER A 541 47.24 -17.01 6.91
N SER A 542 48.42 -16.55 6.53
CA SER A 542 48.89 -15.17 6.47
C SER A 542 48.43 -14.38 5.25
N LYS A 543 48.17 -13.08 5.49
CA LYS A 543 47.91 -12.00 4.54
C LYS A 543 48.84 -12.00 3.31
N LYS A 544 48.26 -11.71 2.14
CA LYS A 544 48.87 -10.88 1.09
C LYS A 544 47.87 -9.80 0.68
N ASN A 545 48.32 -8.55 0.80
CA ASN A 545 47.59 -7.32 0.48
C ASN A 545 47.26 -7.22 -1.01
N GLY A 546 46.06 -6.71 -1.32
CA GLY A 546 45.67 -6.26 -2.65
C GLY A 546 44.36 -5.47 -2.61
N GLY A 547 44.46 -4.15 -2.50
CA GLY A 547 43.46 -3.17 -2.93
C GLY A 547 42.25 -2.94 -2.03
N ASP A 548 42.32 -1.93 -1.16
CA ASP A 548 41.14 -1.31 -0.55
C ASP A 548 40.20 -0.79 -1.64
N ARG A 549 39.05 -1.46 -1.83
CA ARG A 549 37.88 -0.83 -2.44
C ARG A 549 37.19 -0.02 -1.37
N ILE A 550 37.46 1.28 -1.39
CA ILE A 550 36.76 2.30 -0.60
C ILE A 550 35.29 2.23 -1.02
N VAL A 551 34.43 1.75 -0.14
CA VAL A 551 32.98 1.99 -0.18
C VAL A 551 32.81 3.49 0.10
N PRO A 552 32.31 4.32 -0.83
CA PRO A 552 32.13 5.73 -0.54
C PRO A 552 30.99 5.87 0.47
N SER A 553 31.33 6.36 1.66
CA SER A 553 30.36 6.91 2.60
C SER A 553 29.62 8.06 1.92
N LEU A 554 28.32 7.86 1.68
CA LEU A 554 27.42 8.84 1.09
C LEU A 554 27.35 10.10 1.96
N PRO A 555 27.58 11.31 1.42
CA PRO A 555 27.17 12.53 2.08
C PRO A 555 25.65 12.66 1.92
N PHE A 556 24.93 12.65 3.05
CA PHE A 556 23.52 13.02 3.11
C PHE A 556 23.38 14.49 2.66
N THR A 557 22.91 14.68 1.43
CA THR A 557 22.37 15.96 0.95
C THR A 557 20.90 15.78 0.64
N LEU A 558 20.07 16.68 1.17
CA LEU A 558 18.60 16.69 1.09
C LEU A 558 18.07 16.22 -0.28
N ILE A 559 17.42 15.05 -0.28
CA ILE A 559 16.47 14.62 -1.31
C ILE A 559 15.19 14.29 -0.56
N SER A 560 14.29 15.27 -0.50
CA SER A 560 12.91 15.07 -0.08
C SER A 560 12.09 15.03 -1.36
N LEU A 561 11.80 13.85 -1.91
CA LEU A 561 10.80 13.63 -2.97
C LEU A 561 10.68 12.12 -3.28
N LEU A 562 9.46 11.61 -3.14
CA LEU A 562 8.98 10.25 -3.45
C LEU A 562 9.68 9.08 -2.72
N PHE A 563 9.53 9.04 -1.41
CA PHE A 563 9.33 7.73 -0.78
C PHE A 563 7.84 7.40 -0.90
N ALA A 564 7.48 6.16 -1.17
CA ALA A 564 6.10 5.68 -1.16
C ALA A 564 6.10 4.39 -0.32
N PHE A 565 5.39 4.45 0.81
CA PHE A 565 4.94 3.35 1.68
C PHE A 565 5.95 2.23 1.98
N ILE A 566 6.79 2.41 3.01
CA ILE A 566 6.67 1.65 4.25
C ILE A 566 6.25 2.62 5.35
#